data_AF-A0AA38H5G3-F1
#
_entry.id   AF-A0AA38H5G3-F1
#
_cell.length_a   1.000
_cell.length_b   1.000
_cell.length_c   1.000
_cell.angle_alpha   90.00
_cell.angle_beta   90.00
_cell.angle_gamma   90.00
#
_symmetry.space_group_name_H-M   'P 1'
#
loop_
_entity.id
_entity.type
_entity.pdbx_description
1 polymer ?
#
loop_
_entity_poly.entity_id
_entity_poly.type
_entity_poly.pdbx_seq_one_letter_code
_entity_poly.pdbx_strand_id
1 'polypeptide(L)'
;MTGSDTDAIVKQLFDRPLPPLEPGTTVYDKSLVDRIAKLPEHMFVVASLHLANDDIHRAHLIAQDNEGDATGNLLHATLHRREADYWNSKYWFSRVGSHPTIPSLSDAKAFVDACEAVQKEGDGDKEKQRLREKQWEELKGLVNWTRENCK
;
A
#
# COMPACT_ATOMS: atom_id res chain seq x y z
N MET A 1 21.08 -15.94 -14.15
CA MET A 1 21.05 -14.52 -13.75
C MET A 1 20.43 -14.49 -12.37
N THR A 2 21.22 -14.17 -11.34
CA THR A 2 20.67 -13.88 -10.00
C THR A 2 19.82 -12.62 -10.13
N GLY A 3 18.54 -12.68 -9.79
CA GLY A 3 17.67 -11.50 -9.77
C GLY A 3 18.23 -10.43 -8.84
N SER A 4 17.83 -9.17 -9.04
CA SER A 4 18.23 -8.08 -8.14
C SER A 4 17.72 -8.34 -6.72
N ASP A 5 18.33 -7.71 -5.70
CA ASP A 5 17.82 -7.78 -4.33
C ASP A 5 16.35 -7.29 -4.26
N THR A 6 15.99 -6.30 -5.07
CA THR A 6 14.61 -5.82 -5.25
C THR A 6 13.70 -6.94 -5.76
N ASP A 7 14.11 -7.71 -6.79
CA ASP A 7 13.32 -8.84 -7.31
C ASP A 7 13.10 -9.93 -6.26
N ALA A 8 14.15 -10.23 -5.47
CA ALA A 8 14.06 -11.22 -4.41
C ALA A 8 13.08 -10.79 -3.31
N ILE A 9 13.10 -9.52 -2.92
CA ILE A 9 12.17 -8.95 -1.93
C ILE A 9 10.74 -8.94 -2.47
N VAL A 10 10.54 -8.49 -3.72
CA VAL A 10 9.21 -8.48 -4.36
C VAL A 10 8.64 -9.88 -4.43
N LYS A 11 9.43 -10.87 -4.85
CA LYS A 11 9.00 -12.26 -4.88
C LYS A 11 8.59 -12.76 -3.49
N GLN A 12 9.41 -12.52 -2.47
CA GLN A 12 9.11 -12.92 -1.09
C GLN A 12 7.84 -12.25 -0.56
N LEU A 13 7.65 -10.96 -0.83
CA LEU A 13 6.44 -10.24 -0.46
C LEU A 13 5.23 -10.77 -1.22
N PHE A 14 5.32 -11.04 -2.52
CA PHE A 14 4.18 -11.46 -3.33
C PHE A 14 3.72 -12.90 -3.05
N ASP A 15 4.63 -13.75 -2.56
CA ASP A 15 4.34 -15.12 -2.12
C ASP A 15 3.75 -15.20 -0.70
N ARG A 16 3.59 -14.07 0.00
CA ARG A 16 3.06 -14.04 1.37
C ARG A 16 1.59 -14.45 1.45
N PRO A 17 1.10 -14.93 2.61
CA PRO A 17 -0.33 -15.07 2.86
C PRO A 17 -1.06 -13.73 2.73
N LEU A 18 -2.30 -13.76 2.24
CA LEU A 18 -3.12 -12.57 2.03
C LEU A 18 -3.07 -11.62 3.24
N PRO A 19 -2.62 -10.35 3.09
CA PRO A 19 -2.51 -9.44 4.22
C PRO A 19 -3.88 -9.07 4.81
N PRO A 20 -3.94 -8.64 6.08
CA PRO A 20 -5.15 -8.03 6.63
C PRO A 20 -5.42 -6.68 5.94
N LEU A 21 -6.68 -6.21 6.02
CA LEU A 21 -7.01 -4.83 5.64
C LEU A 21 -6.17 -3.86 6.47
N GLU A 22 -6.20 -4.05 7.79
CA GLU A 22 -5.52 -3.22 8.79
C GLU A 22 -4.51 -4.08 9.56
N PRO A 23 -3.19 -3.95 9.31
CA PRO A 23 -2.17 -4.68 10.06
C PRO A 23 -1.90 -4.08 11.46
N GLY A 24 -2.49 -2.92 11.78
CA GLY A 24 -2.14 -2.14 12.96
C GLY A 24 -0.66 -1.75 12.91
N THR A 25 0.06 -1.99 14.00
CA THR A 25 1.51 -1.72 14.10
C THR A 25 2.39 -2.92 13.73
N THR A 26 1.79 -4.00 13.20
CA THR A 26 2.52 -5.24 12.90
C THR A 26 3.15 -5.18 11.52
N VAL A 27 4.48 -5.22 11.48
CA VAL A 27 5.24 -5.48 10.25
C VAL A 27 5.17 -6.98 9.94
N TYR A 28 4.89 -7.33 8.68
CA TYR A 28 4.80 -8.71 8.23
C TYR A 28 6.13 -9.46 8.39
N ASP A 29 7.19 -8.93 7.78
CA ASP A 29 8.53 -9.51 7.87
C ASP A 29 9.54 -8.45 8.31
N LYS A 30 9.95 -8.54 9.57
CA LYS A 30 10.94 -7.64 10.17
C LYS A 30 12.32 -7.75 9.52
N SER A 31 12.66 -8.89 8.91
CA SER A 31 13.94 -9.07 8.22
C SER A 31 14.03 -8.26 6.93
N LEU A 32 12.88 -7.90 6.34
CA LEU A 32 12.81 -7.09 5.12
C LEU A 32 12.92 -5.60 5.39
N VAL A 33 12.67 -5.14 6.61
CA VAL A 33 12.63 -3.71 6.96
C VAL A 33 13.92 -2.98 6.56
N ASP A 34 15.06 -3.42 7.11
CA ASP A 34 16.35 -2.79 6.82
C ASP A 34 16.82 -3.07 5.39
N ARG A 35 16.38 -4.19 4.80
CA ARG A 35 16.72 -4.55 3.42
C ARG A 35 16.03 -3.61 2.43
N ILE A 36 14.72 -3.40 2.60
CA ILE A 36 13.92 -2.47 1.80
C ILE A 36 14.48 -1.04 1.92
N ALA A 37 14.75 -0.58 3.14
CA ALA A 37 15.26 0.77 3.38
C ALA A 37 16.64 1.05 2.76
N LYS A 38 17.44 0.02 2.47
CA LYS A 38 18.78 0.11 1.88
C LYS A 38 18.81 -0.15 0.38
N LEU A 39 17.66 -0.44 -0.24
CA LEU A 39 17.60 -0.65 -1.68
C LEU A 39 18.03 0.62 -2.43
N PRO A 40 18.86 0.50 -3.48
CA PRO A 40 19.25 1.63 -4.32
C PRO A 40 18.14 1.95 -5.34
N GLU A 41 16.90 2.07 -4.87
CA GLU A 41 15.70 2.28 -5.68
C GLU A 41 15.09 3.65 -5.41
N HIS A 42 14.23 4.13 -6.32
CA HIS A 42 13.49 5.38 -6.11
C HIS A 42 12.66 5.30 -4.81
N MET A 43 12.51 6.42 -4.09
CA MET A 43 11.85 6.38 -2.77
C MET A 43 10.42 5.84 -2.80
N PHE A 44 9.67 6.03 -3.88
CA PHE A 44 8.33 5.45 -4.05
C PHE A 44 8.33 3.93 -4.23
N VAL A 45 9.40 3.35 -4.78
CA VAL A 45 9.61 1.90 -4.79
C VAL A 45 9.81 1.42 -3.36
N VAL A 46 10.69 2.09 -2.60
CA VAL A 46 10.95 1.77 -1.18
C VAL A 46 9.67 1.88 -0.33
N ALA A 47 8.88 2.94 -0.51
CA ALA A 47 7.63 3.16 0.21
C ALA A 47 6.56 2.11 -0.13
N SER A 48 6.39 1.77 -1.41
CA SER A 48 5.41 0.75 -1.83
C SER A 48 5.79 -0.64 -1.31
N LEU A 49 7.09 -0.96 -1.24
CA LEU A 49 7.59 -2.21 -0.64
C LEU A 49 7.37 -2.25 0.88
N HIS A 50 7.64 -1.15 1.59
CA HIS A 50 7.31 -1.06 3.02
C HIS A 50 5.82 -1.25 3.25
N LEU A 51 4.99 -0.61 2.43
CA LEU A 51 3.54 -0.78 2.50
C LEU A 51 3.13 -2.24 2.22
N ALA A 52 3.69 -2.89 1.21
CA ALA A 52 3.44 -4.31 0.95
C ALA A 52 3.95 -5.26 2.06
N ASN A 53 4.91 -4.81 2.87
CA ASN A 53 5.43 -5.49 4.06
C ASN A 53 4.68 -5.11 5.35
N ASP A 54 3.59 -4.36 5.26
CA ASP A 54 2.83 -3.84 6.41
C ASP A 54 3.63 -2.89 7.32
N ASP A 55 4.78 -2.39 6.86
CA ASP A 55 5.57 -1.36 7.54
C ASP A 55 5.00 0.03 7.22
N ILE A 56 3.84 0.29 7.82
CA ILE A 56 3.11 1.55 7.66
C ILE A 56 3.96 2.74 8.05
N HIS A 57 4.71 2.65 9.16
CA HIS A 57 5.49 3.77 9.67
C HIS A 57 6.52 4.27 8.65
N ARG A 58 7.32 3.38 8.05
CA ARG A 58 8.33 3.78 7.06
C ARG A 58 7.71 4.22 5.74
N ALA A 59 6.62 3.58 5.31
CA ALA A 59 5.86 4.03 4.15
C ALA A 59 5.32 5.46 4.37
N HIS A 60 4.83 5.76 5.57
CA HIS A 60 4.28 7.05 5.96
C HIS A 60 5.34 8.15 5.95
N LEU A 61 6.53 7.91 6.53
CA LEU A 61 7.62 8.90 6.49
C LEU A 61 7.96 9.32 5.06
N ILE A 62 8.09 8.36 4.14
CA ILE A 62 8.39 8.66 2.73
C ILE A 62 7.21 9.39 2.07
N ALA A 63 5.96 8.96 2.30
CA ALA A 63 4.80 9.62 1.72
C ALA A 63 4.64 11.07 2.23
N GLN A 64 4.88 11.29 3.52
CA GLN A 64 4.83 12.59 4.20
C GLN A 64 5.89 13.57 3.68
N ASP A 65 7.10 13.10 3.40
CA ASP A 65 8.18 13.92 2.82
C ASP A 65 7.93 14.30 1.35
N ASN A 66 6.96 13.65 0.70
CA ASN A 66 6.66 13.79 -0.73
C ASN A 66 5.19 14.15 -1.00
N GLU A 67 4.55 14.83 -0.05
CA GLU A 67 3.21 15.38 -0.25
C GLU A 67 3.16 16.36 -1.43
N GLY A 68 2.06 16.32 -2.19
CA GLY A 68 1.88 17.13 -3.39
C GLY A 68 2.28 16.41 -4.68
N ASP A 69 3.10 15.36 -4.59
CA ASP A 69 3.28 14.41 -5.69
C ASP A 69 2.10 13.42 -5.75
N ALA A 70 1.66 13.08 -6.96
CA ALA A 70 0.50 12.19 -7.15
C ALA A 70 0.74 10.77 -6.59
N THR A 71 1.94 10.21 -6.79
CA THR A 71 2.33 8.90 -6.26
C THR A 71 2.56 8.97 -4.74
N GLY A 72 3.19 10.03 -4.25
CA GLY A 72 3.32 10.30 -2.80
C GLY A 72 1.96 10.36 -2.10
N ASN A 73 1.03 11.14 -2.64
CA ASN A 73 -0.35 11.26 -2.12
C ASN A 73 -1.12 9.94 -2.22
N LEU A 74 -0.88 9.11 -3.25
CA LEU A 74 -1.51 7.80 -3.38
C LEU A 74 -0.99 6.81 -2.33
N LEU A 75 0.33 6.78 -2.10
CA LEU A 75 0.93 6.02 -1.00
C LEU A 75 0.33 6.45 0.34
N HIS A 76 0.20 7.76 0.56
CA HIS A 76 -0.39 8.35 1.76
C HIS A 76 -1.86 7.95 1.93
N ALA A 77 -2.65 7.99 0.85
CA ALA A 77 -4.05 7.56 0.88
C ALA A 77 -4.20 6.07 1.20
N THR A 78 -3.34 5.24 0.60
CA THR A 78 -3.39 3.79 0.75
C THR A 78 -2.96 3.37 2.14
N LEU A 79 -1.92 3.98 2.72
CA LEU A 79 -1.47 3.65 4.08
C LEU A 79 -2.51 4.06 5.13
N HIS A 80 -3.16 5.23 5.03
CA HIS A 80 -4.19 5.64 6.00
C HIS A 80 -5.40 4.71 5.99
N ARG A 81 -5.76 4.14 4.83
CA ARG A 81 -6.81 3.11 4.74
C ARG A 81 -6.45 1.87 5.57
N ARG A 82 -5.16 1.54 5.65
CA ARG A 82 -4.62 0.40 6.40
C ARG A 82 -4.38 0.71 7.88
N GLU A 83 -4.33 1.98 8.27
CA GLU A 83 -4.29 2.43 9.68
C GLU A 83 -5.68 2.51 10.33
N ALA A 84 -6.74 2.19 9.58
CA ALA A 84 -8.13 2.48 9.95
C ALA A 84 -8.44 3.99 10.07
N ASP A 85 -7.59 4.87 9.53
CA ASP A 85 -7.85 6.30 9.40
C ASP A 85 -8.56 6.60 8.07
N TYR A 86 -9.79 6.10 7.97
CA TYR A 86 -10.59 6.13 6.75
C TYR A 86 -10.92 7.54 6.26
N TRP A 87 -11.10 8.48 7.19
CA TRP A 87 -11.36 9.87 6.83
C TRP A 87 -10.13 10.50 6.18
N ASN A 88 -8.95 10.31 6.78
CA ASN A 88 -7.71 10.85 6.26
C ASN A 88 -7.29 10.16 4.96
N SER A 89 -7.56 8.86 4.82
CA SER A 89 -7.40 8.15 3.54
C SER A 89 -8.19 8.82 2.41
N LYS A 90 -9.49 9.12 2.63
CA LYS A 90 -10.32 9.81 1.63
C LYS A 90 -9.82 11.22 1.32
N TYR A 91 -9.32 11.93 2.34
CA TYR A 91 -8.69 13.24 2.16
C TYR A 91 -7.45 13.16 1.25
N TRP A 92 -6.57 12.18 1.46
CA TRP A 92 -5.40 11.98 0.62
C TRP A 92 -5.74 11.50 -0.79
N PHE A 93 -6.73 10.63 -0.97
CA PHE A 93 -7.23 10.29 -2.32
C PHE A 93 -7.71 11.54 -3.08
N SER A 94 -8.34 12.49 -2.39
CA SER A 94 -8.72 13.78 -2.96
C SER A 94 -7.54 14.62 -3.44
N ARG A 95 -6.32 14.36 -2.94
CA ARG A 95 -5.08 15.08 -3.30
C ARG A 95 -4.26 14.37 -4.37
N VAL A 96 -4.59 13.13 -4.75
CA VAL A 96 -3.85 12.42 -5.79
C VAL A 96 -4.00 13.09 -7.16
N GLY A 97 -5.18 13.65 -7.46
CA GLY A 97 -5.48 14.15 -8.80
C GLY A 97 -5.71 12.99 -9.77
N SER A 98 -4.70 12.64 -10.57
CA SER A 98 -4.74 11.48 -11.48
C SER A 98 -3.52 10.60 -11.29
N HIS A 99 -3.72 9.28 -11.28
CA HIS A 99 -2.63 8.32 -11.21
C HIS A 99 -3.00 7.03 -11.98
N PRO A 100 -2.11 6.45 -12.80
CA PRO A 100 -2.46 5.32 -13.68
C PRO A 100 -2.98 4.07 -12.95
N THR A 101 -2.57 3.85 -11.71
CA THR A 101 -3.02 2.71 -10.89
C THR A 101 -4.37 2.92 -10.22
N ILE A 102 -4.93 4.13 -10.25
CA ILE A 102 -6.26 4.46 -9.73
C ILE A 102 -7.04 5.29 -10.76
N PRO A 103 -7.66 4.64 -11.75
CA PRO A 103 -8.35 5.35 -12.84
C PRO A 103 -9.59 6.15 -12.38
N SER A 104 -10.09 5.90 -11.16
CA SER A 104 -11.29 6.53 -10.61
C SER A 104 -11.12 6.86 -9.13
N LEU A 105 -11.09 8.15 -8.80
CA LEU A 105 -11.04 8.62 -7.40
C LEU A 105 -12.31 8.28 -6.64
N SER A 106 -13.47 8.23 -7.31
CA SER A 106 -14.73 7.83 -6.67
C SER A 106 -14.69 6.36 -6.28
N ASP A 107 -14.16 5.48 -7.13
CA ASP A 107 -14.08 4.04 -6.84
C ASP A 107 -13.05 3.74 -5.76
N ALA A 108 -11.94 4.51 -5.75
CA ALA A 108 -10.96 4.44 -4.68
C ALA A 108 -11.58 4.82 -3.33
N LYS A 109 -12.34 5.92 -3.26
CA LYS A 109 -13.03 6.34 -2.03
C LYS A 109 -14.14 5.37 -1.62
N ALA A 110 -14.91 4.84 -2.57
CA ALA A 110 -15.91 3.81 -2.30
C ALA A 110 -15.26 2.53 -1.74
N PHE A 111 -14.01 2.22 -2.14
CA PHE A 111 -13.26 1.13 -1.53
C PHE A 111 -12.84 1.42 -0.09
N VAL A 112 -12.48 2.67 0.23
CA VAL A 112 -12.26 3.10 1.62
C VAL A 112 -13.52 2.85 2.45
N ASP A 113 -14.68 3.29 1.97
CA ASP A 113 -15.97 3.13 2.66
C ASP A 113 -16.32 1.64 2.87
N ALA A 114 -16.05 0.79 1.88
CA ALA A 114 -16.25 -0.66 2.01
C ALA A 114 -15.32 -1.29 3.06
N CYS A 115 -14.05 -0.87 3.13
CA CYS A 115 -13.13 -1.31 4.18
C CYS A 115 -13.62 -0.90 5.58
N GLU A 116 -14.10 0.33 5.72
CA GLU A 116 -14.64 0.86 6.99
C GLU A 116 -15.89 0.09 7.44
N ALA A 117 -16.79 -0.25 6.52
CA ALA A 117 -18.04 -0.96 6.82
C ALA A 117 -17.78 -2.36 7.42
N VAL A 118 -16.88 -3.15 6.82
CA VAL A 118 -16.59 -4.54 7.26
C VAL A 118 -15.83 -4.64 8.58
N GLN A 119 -15.44 -3.51 9.18
CA GLN A 119 -14.87 -3.49 10.53
C GLN A 119 -15.91 -3.17 11.60
N LYS A 120 -16.98 -2.44 11.25
CA LYS A 120 -18.06 -2.05 12.17
C LYS A 120 -19.09 -3.15 12.31
N GLU A 121 -19.34 -3.87 11.23
CA GLU A 121 -20.31 -4.95 11.19
C GLU A 121 -19.58 -6.28 11.39
N GLY A 122 -20.14 -7.17 12.21
CA GLY A 122 -19.65 -8.56 12.35
C GLY A 122 -19.89 -9.42 11.11
N ASP A 123 -19.98 -8.80 9.92
CA ASP A 123 -20.57 -9.38 8.74
C ASP A 123 -19.54 -10.02 7.80
N GLY A 124 -19.90 -11.24 7.39
CA GLY A 124 -19.38 -11.99 6.26
C GLY A 124 -17.86 -12.06 6.10
N ASP A 125 -17.24 -13.10 6.66
CA ASP A 125 -15.85 -13.51 6.39
C ASP A 125 -15.50 -13.47 4.88
N LYS A 126 -16.49 -13.72 4.00
CA LYS A 126 -16.38 -13.63 2.54
C LYS A 126 -16.16 -12.22 1.99
N GLU A 127 -16.88 -11.20 2.48
CA GLU A 127 -16.70 -9.83 1.97
C GLU A 127 -15.39 -9.25 2.47
N LYS A 128 -15.05 -9.49 3.75
CA LYS A 128 -13.74 -9.13 4.30
C LYS A 128 -12.60 -9.80 3.51
N GLN A 129 -12.74 -11.08 3.16
CA GLN A 129 -11.81 -11.80 2.28
C GLN A 129 -11.68 -11.10 0.90
N ARG A 130 -12.80 -10.78 0.24
CA ARG A 130 -12.82 -10.11 -1.07
C ARG A 130 -12.12 -8.74 -1.04
N LEU A 131 -12.36 -7.95 0.01
CA LEU A 131 -11.72 -6.64 0.17
C LEU A 131 -10.22 -6.78 0.45
N ARG A 132 -9.79 -7.80 1.21
CA ARG A 132 -8.36 -8.11 1.39
C ARG A 132 -7.69 -8.48 0.08
N GLU A 133 -8.33 -9.30 -0.75
CA GLU A 133 -7.84 -9.67 -2.09
C GLU A 133 -7.69 -8.44 -2.98
N LYS A 134 -8.73 -7.60 -3.05
CA LYS A 134 -8.68 -6.33 -3.81
C LYS A 134 -7.54 -5.42 -3.30
N GLN A 135 -7.41 -5.25 -1.98
CA GLN A 135 -6.31 -4.46 -1.41
C GLN A 135 -4.96 -5.03 -1.81
N TRP A 136 -4.81 -6.34 -1.83
CA TRP A 136 -3.55 -6.96 -2.19
C TRP A 136 -3.20 -6.79 -3.67
N GLU A 137 -4.19 -6.86 -4.56
CA GLU A 137 -3.97 -6.52 -5.98
C GLU A 137 -3.58 -5.05 -6.18
N GLU A 138 -4.21 -4.11 -5.48
CA GLU A 138 -3.83 -2.69 -5.52
C GLU A 138 -2.39 -2.46 -5.05
N LEU A 139 -1.98 -3.12 -3.95
CA LEU A 139 -0.61 -3.01 -3.42
C LEU A 139 0.42 -3.61 -4.37
N LYS A 140 0.16 -4.79 -4.94
CA LYS A 140 1.03 -5.39 -5.96
C LYS A 140 1.12 -4.52 -7.21
N GLY A 141 0.00 -3.96 -7.65
CA GLY A 141 -0.05 -3.02 -8.77
C GLY A 141 0.78 -1.77 -8.52
N LEU A 142 0.71 -1.19 -7.32
CA LEU A 142 1.51 -0.03 -6.94
C LEU A 142 3.02 -0.35 -6.86
N VAL A 143 3.40 -1.50 -6.30
CA VAL A 143 4.80 -1.97 -6.30
C VAL A 143 5.31 -2.13 -7.72
N ASN A 144 4.59 -2.82 -8.59
CA ASN A 144 5.03 -3.03 -9.98
C ASN A 144 5.12 -1.69 -10.74
N TRP A 145 4.10 -0.85 -10.63
CA TRP A 145 4.08 0.43 -11.32
C TRP A 145 5.22 1.35 -10.89
N THR A 146 5.48 1.48 -9.59
CA THR A 146 6.59 2.33 -9.09
C THR A 146 7.94 1.81 -9.58
N ARG A 147 8.16 0.49 -9.60
CA ARG A 147 9.41 -0.11 -10.11
C ARG A 147 9.62 0.12 -11.60
N GLU A 148 8.55 0.13 -12.37
CA GLU A 148 8.63 0.33 -13.83
C GLU A 148 8.79 1.80 -14.22
N ASN A 149 8.23 2.72 -13.42
CA ASN A 149 8.02 4.11 -13.83
C ASN A 149 8.81 5.15 -13.01
N CYS A 150 9.28 4.81 -11.80
CA CYS A 150 10.08 5.72 -10.97
C CYS A 150 11.57 5.36 -11.09
N LYS A 151 12.44 6.35 -11.33
CA LYS A 151 13.89 6.18 -11.51
C LYS A 151 14.67 7.27 -10.82
#